data_AF-A0A1G9CPI7-F1
#
_entry.id   AF-A0A1G9CPI7-F1
#
_cell.length_a   1.000
_cell.length_b   1.000
_cell.length_c   1.000
_cell.angle_alpha   90.00
_cell.angle_beta   90.00
_cell.angle_gamma   90.00
#
_symmetry.space_group_name_H-M   'P 1'
#
loop_
_entity.id
_entity.type
_entity.pdbx_description
1 polymer ?
#
loop_
_entity_poly.entity_id
_entity_poly.type
_entity_poly.pdbx_seq_one_letter_code
_entity_poly.pdbx_strand_id
1 'polypeptide(L)'
;MTSASVKLTPQGRVSIVSQLRHELGWGPETDLVEYSEGSRVIIEPRADMVRRIQDMALGARTESGSVVDDLLATRRSEAAIEFHEIEGEH
;
A
#
# COMPACT_ATOMS: atom_id res chain seq x y z
N MET A 1 -10.12 18.95 15.75
CA MET A 1 -10.71 18.47 14.49
C MET A 1 -10.76 19.66 13.55
N THR A 2 -9.86 19.70 12.58
CA THR A 2 -9.79 20.79 11.60
C THR A 2 -10.65 20.43 10.40
N SER A 3 -11.52 21.35 9.99
CA SER A 3 -12.42 21.16 8.86
C SER A 3 -12.49 22.45 8.04
N ALA A 4 -12.56 22.31 6.72
CA ALA A 4 -12.75 23.43 5.81
C ALA A 4 -13.85 23.08 4.79
N SER A 5 -14.71 24.05 4.48
CA SER A 5 -15.65 23.91 3.36
C SER A 5 -14.94 24.32 2.07
N VAL A 6 -14.83 23.38 1.14
CA VAL A 6 -14.18 23.57 -0.15
C VAL A 6 -15.16 23.27 -1.28
N LYS A 7 -14.95 23.88 -2.45
CA LYS A 7 -15.76 23.62 -3.65
C LYS A 7 -14.89 22.98 -4.71
N LEU A 8 -15.51 22.10 -5.49
CA LEU A 8 -14.92 21.56 -6.70
C LEU A 8 -14.82 22.68 -7.74
N THR A 9 -13.67 22.82 -8.38
CA THR A 9 -13.54 23.70 -9.54
C THR A 9 -14.21 23.05 -10.77
N PRO A 10 -14.51 23.81 -11.84
CA PRO A 10 -15.03 23.24 -13.09
C PRO A 10 -14.16 22.14 -13.71
N GLN A 11 -12.87 22.10 -13.35
CA GLN A 11 -11.90 21.09 -13.80
C GLN A 11 -11.83 19.87 -12.87
N GLY A 12 -12.71 19.77 -11.87
CA GLY A 12 -12.73 18.63 -10.94
C GLY A 12 -11.65 18.70 -9.86
N ARG A 13 -11.08 19.88 -9.58
CA ARG A 13 -10.03 20.02 -8.56
C ARG A 13 -10.59 20.51 -7.23
N VAL A 14 -10.00 20.07 -6.13
CA VAL A 14 -10.24 20.60 -4.79
C VAL A 14 -8.90 20.97 -4.14
N SER A 15 -8.86 22.11 -3.47
CA SER A 15 -7.65 22.57 -2.79
C SER A 15 -7.67 22.12 -1.33
N ILE A 16 -6.70 21.31 -0.93
CA ILE A 16 -6.46 21.01 0.49
C ILE A 16 -5.87 22.26 1.13
N VAL A 17 -6.58 22.88 2.09
CA VAL A 17 -6.15 24.13 2.71
C VAL A 17 -4.83 23.97 3.48
N SER A 18 -4.04 25.05 3.58
CA SER A 18 -2.71 25.02 4.18
C SER A 18 -2.69 24.39 5.57
N GLN A 19 -3.67 24.72 6.42
CA GLN A 19 -3.78 24.18 7.77
C GLN A 19 -3.87 22.65 7.77
N LEU A 20 -4.72 22.06 6.92
CA LEU A 20 -4.84 20.60 6.81
C LEU A 20 -3.54 19.97 6.30
N ARG A 21 -2.86 20.59 5.32
CA ARG A 21 -1.57 20.08 4.83
C ARG A 21 -0.51 20.08 5.93
N HIS A 22 -0.43 21.14 6.73
CA HIS A 22 0.52 21.22 7.84
C HIS A 22 0.23 20.19 8.93
N GLU A 23 -1.03 20.03 9.32
CA GLU A 23 -1.42 19.03 10.32
C GLU A 23 -1.14 17.60 9.86
N LEU A 24 -1.31 17.32 8.56
CA LEU A 24 -1.06 16.00 7.96
C LEU A 24 0.40 15.80 7.53
N GLY A 25 1.25 16.82 7.65
CA GLY A 25 2.64 16.78 7.18
C GLY A 25 2.79 16.63 5.66
N TRP A 26 1.78 17.03 4.88
CA TRP A 26 1.79 16.92 3.43
C TRP A 26 2.52 18.10 2.77
N GLY A 27 3.52 17.77 1.97
CA GLY A 27 4.30 18.71 1.17
C GLY A 27 4.12 18.48 -0.34
N PRO A 28 4.81 19.27 -1.18
CA PRO A 28 4.74 19.14 -2.65
C PRO A 28 5.14 17.76 -3.17
N GLU A 29 6.06 17.10 -2.48
CA GLU A 29 6.59 15.77 -2.86
C GLU A 29 5.83 14.61 -2.19
N THR A 30 4.75 14.89 -1.46
CA THR A 30 3.96 13.83 -0.82
C THR A 30 3.17 13.08 -1.90
N ASP A 31 3.48 11.79 -2.05
CA ASP A 31 2.75 10.90 -2.95
C ASP A 31 1.40 10.50 -2.32
N LEU A 32 0.32 11.02 -2.91
CA LEU A 32 -1.05 10.84 -2.45
C LEU A 32 -1.82 9.92 -3.39
N VAL A 33 -2.69 9.11 -2.80
CA VAL A 33 -3.65 8.28 -3.52
C VAL A 33 -5.06 8.75 -3.20
N GLU A 34 -5.93 8.70 -4.21
CA GLU A 34 -7.36 8.99 -4.08
C GLU A 34 -8.14 7.73 -4.42
N TYR A 35 -9.14 7.40 -3.59
CA TYR A 35 -10.09 6.33 -3.87
C TYR A 35 -11.44 6.63 -3.23
N SER A 36 -12.47 5.94 -3.71
CA SER A 36 -13.82 6.06 -3.21
C SER A 36 -14.13 4.99 -2.16
N GLU A 37 -14.75 5.41 -1.06
CA GLU A 37 -15.30 4.51 -0.06
C GLU A 37 -16.75 4.95 0.24
N GLY A 38 -17.72 4.19 -0.26
CA GLY A 38 -19.13 4.58 -0.23
C GLY A 38 -19.37 5.91 -0.95
N SER A 39 -19.84 6.92 -0.21
CA SER A 39 -20.08 8.27 -0.72
C SER A 39 -18.94 9.25 -0.45
N ARG A 40 -17.78 8.75 0.01
CA ARG A 40 -16.64 9.56 0.42
C ARG A 40 -15.49 9.36 -0.56
N VAL A 41 -14.79 10.44 -0.84
CA VAL A 41 -13.47 10.41 -1.44
C VAL A 41 -12.47 10.43 -0.29
N ILE A 42 -11.59 9.43 -0.26
CA ILE A 42 -10.49 9.36 0.69
C ILE A 42 -9.22 9.74 -0.04
N ILE A 43 -8.45 10.63 0.58
CA ILE A 43 -7.12 11.03 0.12
C ILE A 43 -6.16 10.73 1.27
N GLU A 44 -5.12 9.97 1.00
CA GLU A 44 -4.09 9.63 1.99
C GLU A 44 -2.73 9.39 1.30
N PRO A 45 -1.62 9.37 2.07
CA PRO A 45 -0.33 8.95 1.54
C PRO A 45 -0.37 7.52 1.00
N ARG A 46 0.31 7.28 -0.13
CA ARG A 46 0.41 5.94 -0.72
C ARG A 46 0.96 4.91 0.28
N ALA A 47 1.91 5.31 1.10
CA ALA A 47 2.49 4.45 2.14
C ALA A 47 1.46 4.00 3.18
N ASP A 48 0.52 4.87 3.56
CA ASP A 48 -0.54 4.55 4.52
C ASP A 48 -1.55 3.59 3.94
N MET A 49 -1.93 3.76 2.67
CA MET A 49 -2.76 2.79 1.95
C MET A 49 -2.12 1.40 1.94
N VAL A 50 -0.83 1.30 1.59
CA VAL A 50 -0.11 0.02 1.56
C VAL A 50 -0.07 -0.63 2.94
N ARG A 51 0.27 0.14 3.98
CA ARG A 51 0.27 -0.35 5.37
C ARG A 51 -1.10 -0.86 5.78
N ARG A 52 -2.18 -0.12 5.50
CA ARG A 52 -3.55 -0.57 5.81
C ARG A 52 -3.90 -1.87 5.10
N ILE A 53 -3.56 -2.01 3.82
CA ILE A 53 -3.82 -3.24 3.05
C ILE A 53 -3.06 -4.43 3.66
N GLN A 54 -1.80 -4.22 4.06
CA GLN A 54 -1.01 -5.24 4.75
C GLN A 54 -1.64 -5.63 6.09
N ASP A 55 -2.05 -4.65 6.89
CA ASP A 55 -2.69 -4.89 8.19
C ASP A 55 -4.02 -5.64 8.03
N MET A 56 -4.83 -5.29 7.04
CA MET A 56 -6.06 -6.03 6.71
C MET A 56 -5.76 -7.47 6.28
N ALA A 57 -4.75 -7.67 5.44
CA ALA A 57 -4.35 -9.01 5.00
C ALA A 57 -3.82 -9.87 6.16
N LEU A 58 -3.09 -9.28 7.10
CA LEU A 58 -2.61 -9.96 8.31
C LEU A 58 -3.74 -10.27 9.29
N GLY A 59 -4.66 -9.33 9.50
CA GLY A 59 -5.82 -9.51 10.38
C GLY A 59 -6.84 -10.52 9.86
N ALA A 60 -6.97 -10.65 8.53
CA ALA A 60 -7.81 -11.66 7.88
C ALA A 60 -7.22 -13.08 7.92
N ARG A 61 -5.98 -13.25 8.39
CA ARG A 61 -5.40 -14.58 8.67
C ARG A 61 -5.98 -15.13 9.97
N THR A 62 -7.23 -15.54 9.91
CA THR A 62 -7.81 -16.48 10.88
C THR A 62 -8.00 -17.81 10.15
N GLU A 63 -7.28 -18.82 10.63
CA GLU A 63 -7.36 -20.23 10.23
C GLU A 63 -6.85 -20.59 8.82
N SER A 64 -5.62 -21.13 8.79
CA SER A 64 -4.93 -21.78 7.66
C SER A 64 -4.02 -20.87 6.83
N GLY A 65 -2.71 -21.03 7.04
CA GLY A 65 -1.70 -20.95 5.98
C GLY A 65 -1.62 -19.63 5.23
N SER A 66 -0.69 -18.79 5.67
CA SER A 66 -0.11 -17.71 4.87
C SER A 66 0.31 -18.22 3.49
N VAL A 67 -0.47 -17.93 2.44
CA VAL A 67 -0.11 -18.16 1.02
C VAL A 67 1.23 -17.50 0.65
N VAL A 68 1.67 -16.53 1.44
CA VAL A 68 2.97 -15.86 1.31
C VAL A 68 4.13 -16.73 1.83
N ASP A 69 3.92 -17.56 2.84
CA ASP A 69 4.95 -18.48 3.34
C ASP A 69 5.17 -19.67 2.38
N ASP A 70 4.11 -20.14 1.71
CA ASP A 70 4.24 -21.19 0.68
C ASP A 70 4.97 -20.68 -0.58
N LEU A 71 4.80 -19.42 -0.98
CA LEU A 71 5.55 -18.82 -2.10
C LEU A 71 7.02 -18.54 -1.76
N LEU A 72 7.33 -18.25 -0.50
CA LEU A 72 8.71 -18.14 0.00
C LEU A 72 9.38 -19.51 0.13
N ALA A 73 8.63 -20.56 0.45
CA ALA A 73 9.13 -21.94 0.45
C ALA A 73 9.51 -22.41 -0.96
N THR A 74 8.66 -22.17 -1.96
CA THR A 74 8.91 -22.57 -3.36
C THR A 74 10.15 -21.90 -3.96
N ARG A 75 10.38 -20.60 -3.69
CA ARG A 75 11.60 -19.91 -4.15
C ARG A 75 12.89 -20.43 -3.51
N ARG A 76 12.82 -20.99 -2.29
CA ARG A 76 13.99 -21.47 -1.56
C ARG A 76 14.37 -22.90 -1.94
N SER A 77 13.42 -23.70 -2.40
CA SER A 77 13.66 -25.03 -2.99
C SER A 77 14.26 -24.98 -4.40
N GLU A 78 13.92 -23.97 -5.21
CA GLU A 78 14.50 -23.83 -6.56
C GLU A 78 15.98 -23.42 -6.52
N ALA A 79 16.40 -22.63 -5.52
CA ALA A 79 17.80 -22.25 -5.34
C ALA A 79 18.72 -23.37 -4.82
N ALA A 80 18.16 -24.51 -4.37
CA ALA A 80 18.93 -25.67 -3.94
C ALA A 80 19.16 -26.71 -5.06
N ILE A 81 18.42 -26.61 -6.16
CA ILE A 81 18.55 -27.54 -7.30
C ILE A 81 19.67 -27.09 -8.25
N GLU A 82 19.91 -25.78 -8.38
CA GLU A 82 20.92 -25.25 -9.32
C GLU A 82 22.39 -25.46 -8.88
N PHE A 83 22.64 -25.85 -7.61
CA PHE A 83 24.01 -26.14 -7.13
C PHE A 83 24.45 -27.60 -7.27
N HIS A 84 23.58 -28.54 -7.68
CA HIS A 84 23.97 -29.95 -7.84
C HIS A 84 24.22 -30.37 -9.30
N GLU A 85 23.87 -29.54 -10.29
CA GLU A 85 24.07 -29.88 -11.71
C GLU A 85 25.46 -29.49 -12.26
N ILE A 86 26.24 -28.69 -11.53
CA ILE A 86 27.56 -28.21 -12.00
C ILE A 86 28.72 -29.16 -11.62
N GLU A 87 28.52 -30.15 -10.74
CA GLU A 87 29.57 -31.15 -10.38
C GLU A 87 29.45 -32.49 -11.15
N GLY A 88 28.59 -32.56 -12.17
CA GLY A 88 28.30 -33.79 -12.92
C GLY A 88 28.84 -33.85 -14.36
N GLU A 89 29.57 -32.85 -14.84
CA GLU A 89 30.22 -32.87 -16.16
C GLU A 89 31.74 -32.70 -16.02
N HIS A 90 32.43 -33.79 -15.70
CA HIS A 90 33.86 -33.99 -15.94
C HIS A 90 34.08 -35.16 -16.88
#